data_AF-A0A8J2PWR8-F1
#
_entry.id   AF-A0A8J2PWR8-F1
#
_cell.length_a   1.000
_cell.length_b   1.000
_cell.length_c   1.000
_cell.angle_alpha   90.00
_cell.angle_beta   90.00
_cell.angle_gamma   90.00
#
_symmetry.space_group_name_H-M   'P 1'
#
loop_
_entity.id
_entity.type
_entity.pdbx_description
1 polymer ?
#
loop_
_entity_poly.entity_id
_entity_poly.type
_entity_poly.pdbx_seq_one_letter_code
_entity_poly.pdbx_strand_id
1 'polypeptide(L)'
;MIAKVLFCLSLIGALQALPWEPEPRDANWLRIHEGFVNNTKSKRDEINVVFFGDSITAGWNGAGKPVYDKEYAPLGTANYGISGDRTEHVLWRIINGEVEGLHPKVIV
;
A
#
# COMPACT_ATOMS: atom_id res chain seq x y z
N MET A 1 -53.22 16.82 8.35
CA MET A 1 -53.35 15.54 9.06
C MET A 1 -52.57 14.49 8.27
N ILE A 2 -51.59 13.84 8.93
CA ILE A 2 -51.20 12.42 8.76
C ILE A 2 -50.53 12.07 7.40
N ALA A 3 -49.32 11.51 7.29
CA ALA A 3 -48.46 10.80 8.24
C ALA A 3 -46.98 11.04 7.91
N LYS A 4 -46.18 11.22 8.98
CA LYS A 4 -44.75 10.93 8.99
C LYS A 4 -44.60 9.42 8.81
N VAL A 5 -43.89 8.96 7.78
CA VAL A 5 -43.40 7.58 7.74
C VAL A 5 -42.06 7.56 8.44
N LEU A 6 -42.10 6.93 9.61
CA LEU A 6 -41.03 6.76 10.57
C LEU A 6 -40.13 5.61 10.13
N PHE A 7 -38.84 5.90 10.02
CA PHE A 7 -37.67 5.04 10.25
C PHE A 7 -37.86 3.51 10.28
N CYS A 8 -37.24 2.81 9.33
CA CYS A 8 -36.79 1.43 9.55
C CYS A 8 -35.28 1.43 9.81
N LEU A 9 -34.93 1.58 11.08
CA LEU A 9 -33.60 1.42 11.63
C LEU A 9 -33.46 -0.09 11.87
N SER A 10 -33.01 -0.84 10.87
CA SER A 10 -32.71 -2.25 11.06
C SER A 10 -31.31 -2.57 10.53
N LEU A 11 -30.46 -2.95 11.49
CA LEU A 11 -29.11 -3.46 11.36
C LEU A 11 -28.07 -2.48 10.81
N ILE A 12 -27.54 -1.67 11.71
CA ILE A 12 -26.09 -1.43 11.75
C ILE A 12 -25.45 -2.79 12.10
N GLY A 13 -25.34 -3.68 11.10
CA GLY A 13 -24.21 -4.59 11.10
C GLY A 13 -22.97 -3.71 11.06
N ALA A 14 -21.99 -3.98 11.91
CA ALA A 14 -20.75 -3.22 11.92
C ALA A 14 -20.31 -2.96 10.47
N LEU A 15 -20.17 -1.69 10.09
CA LEU A 15 -19.61 -1.26 8.81
C LEU A 15 -18.14 -1.68 8.84
N GLN A 16 -17.88 -2.99 8.74
CA GLN A 16 -16.54 -3.53 8.65
C GLN A 16 -16.13 -3.29 7.20
N ALA A 17 -15.08 -2.49 7.05
CA ALA A 17 -14.36 -2.31 5.81
C ALA A 17 -14.24 -3.66 5.08
N LEU A 18 -14.67 -3.70 3.82
CA LEU A 18 -14.52 -4.90 3.02
C LEU A 18 -13.03 -5.08 2.72
N PRO A 19 -12.45 -6.27 2.94
CA PRO A 19 -10.99 -6.46 2.81
C PRO A 19 -10.46 -6.22 1.38
N TRP A 20 -11.35 -6.09 0.38
CA TRP A 20 -11.01 -5.80 -1.01
C TRP A 20 -11.38 -4.37 -1.45
N GLU A 21 -12.01 -3.57 -0.59
CA GLU A 21 -12.33 -2.17 -0.91
C GLU A 21 -11.13 -1.29 -0.55
N PRO A 22 -10.55 -0.53 -1.48
CA PRO A 22 -9.35 0.26 -1.19
C PRO A 22 -9.60 1.32 -0.10
N GLU A 23 -8.84 1.26 1.00
CA GLU A 23 -8.97 2.21 2.11
C GLU A 23 -7.60 2.78 2.55
N PRO A 24 -7.52 4.10 2.83
CA PRO A 24 -6.34 4.69 3.45
C PRO A 24 -6.31 4.43 4.95
N ARG A 25 -5.15 4.70 5.57
CA ARG A 25 -4.96 4.62 7.03
C ARG A 25 -4.65 5.98 7.65
N ASP A 26 -3.99 5.95 8.80
CA ASP A 26 -3.54 7.09 9.59
C ASP A 26 -2.50 7.98 8.87
N ALA A 27 -2.27 9.17 9.42
CA ALA A 27 -1.38 10.18 8.84
C ALA A 27 0.08 9.71 8.69
N ASN A 28 0.57 8.84 9.59
CA ASN A 28 1.93 8.32 9.47
C ASN A 28 2.05 7.35 8.30
N TRP A 29 1.03 6.52 8.09
CA TRP A 29 0.93 5.65 6.92
C TRP A 29 0.88 6.47 5.62
N LEU A 30 0.06 7.52 5.56
CA LEU A 30 -0.02 8.42 4.39
C LEU A 30 1.32 9.09 4.08
N ARG A 31 2.07 9.51 5.10
CA ARG A 31 3.42 10.07 4.93
C ARG A 31 4.41 9.06 4.33
N ILE A 32 4.32 7.79 4.70
CA ILE A 32 5.17 6.73 4.12
C ILE A 32 4.79 6.51 2.65
N HIS A 33 3.50 6.42 2.37
CA HIS A 33 2.95 6.33 1.02
C HIS A 33 3.46 7.47 0.11
N GLU A 34 3.36 8.72 0.55
CA GLU A 34 3.87 9.88 -0.20
C GLU A 34 5.38 9.77 -0.48
N GLY A 35 6.15 9.22 0.45
CA GLY A 35 7.57 8.93 0.26
C GLY A 35 7.81 7.95 -0.90
N PHE A 36 7.01 6.89 -1.00
CA PHE A 36 7.10 5.91 -2.09
C PHE A 36 6.65 6.50 -3.42
N VAL A 37 5.56 7.27 -3.45
CA VAL A 37 5.13 8.02 -4.65
C VAL A 37 6.24 8.94 -5.16
N ASN A 38 6.90 9.66 -4.26
CA ASN A 38 8.01 10.55 -4.63
C ASN A 38 9.24 9.78 -5.13
N ASN A 39 9.56 8.63 -4.52
CA ASN A 39 10.63 7.76 -5.01
C ASN A 39 10.32 7.22 -6.40
N THR A 40 9.08 6.78 -6.65
CA THR A 40 8.61 6.35 -7.98
C THR A 40 8.75 7.47 -9.00
N LYS A 41 8.26 8.68 -8.71
CA LYS A 41 8.37 9.82 -9.63
C LYS A 41 9.81 10.19 -9.97
N SER A 42 10.72 10.10 -8.99
CA SER A 42 12.11 10.52 -9.15
C SER A 42 13.02 9.45 -9.74
N LYS A 43 12.71 8.15 -9.56
CA LYS A 43 13.58 7.03 -9.92
C LYS A 43 12.93 5.99 -10.82
N ARG A 44 11.78 6.28 -11.44
CA ARG A 44 11.01 5.30 -12.24
C ARG A 44 11.83 4.50 -13.25
N ASP A 45 12.85 5.12 -13.86
CA ASP A 45 13.68 4.49 -14.89
C ASP A 45 14.79 3.59 -14.29
N GLU A 46 15.05 3.70 -12.98
CA GLU A 46 16.02 2.89 -12.23
C GLU A 46 15.35 1.68 -11.55
N ILE A 47 14.04 1.74 -11.30
CA ILE A 47 13.28 0.72 -10.58
C ILE A 47 12.92 -0.42 -11.53
N ASN A 48 13.67 -1.52 -11.46
CA ASN A 48 13.40 -2.73 -12.25
C ASN A 48 12.62 -3.79 -11.48
N VAL A 49 12.66 -3.75 -10.14
CA VAL A 49 11.96 -4.69 -9.26
C VAL A 49 11.24 -3.91 -8.17
N VAL A 50 10.00 -4.28 -7.86
CA VAL A 50 9.27 -3.71 -6.73
C VAL A 50 8.90 -4.82 -5.77
N PHE A 51 9.35 -4.73 -4.53
CA PHE A 51 8.82 -5.53 -3.44
C PHE A 51 7.69 -4.72 -2.80
N PHE A 52 6.46 -5.23 -2.85
CA PHE A 52 5.27 -4.49 -2.45
C PHE A 52 4.45 -5.29 -1.44
N GLY A 53 4.16 -4.73 -0.27
CA GLY A 53 3.33 -5.46 0.69
C GLY A 53 3.38 -4.93 2.11
N ASP A 54 3.27 -5.87 3.05
CA ASP A 54 3.11 -5.60 4.48
C ASP A 54 4.45 -5.57 5.25
N SER A 55 4.38 -5.86 6.56
CA SER A 55 5.50 -5.99 7.47
C SER A 55 6.60 -6.98 7.02
N ILE A 56 6.25 -8.07 6.33
CA ILE A 56 7.22 -9.05 5.85
C ILE A 56 8.10 -8.40 4.79
N THR A 57 7.48 -7.67 3.87
CA THR A 57 8.17 -6.90 2.84
C THR A 57 8.97 -5.74 3.44
N ALA A 58 8.38 -4.99 4.37
CA ALA A 58 9.07 -3.91 5.09
C ALA A 58 10.30 -4.42 5.87
N GLY A 59 10.26 -5.67 6.34
CA GLY A 59 11.32 -6.33 7.07
C GLY A 59 12.66 -6.44 6.32
N TRP A 60 12.65 -6.34 4.99
CA TRP A 60 13.89 -6.25 4.19
C TRP A 60 14.72 -5.00 4.51
N ASN A 61 14.12 -3.93 5.04
CA ASN A 61 14.87 -2.76 5.52
C ASN A 61 15.44 -2.94 6.95
N GLY A 62 15.02 -3.99 7.66
CA GLY A 62 15.46 -4.32 9.01
C GLY A 62 16.41 -5.52 9.03
N ALA A 63 15.96 -6.63 9.64
CA ALA A 63 16.78 -7.83 9.79
C ALA A 63 17.22 -8.44 8.44
N GLY A 64 16.43 -8.26 7.38
CA GLY A 64 16.76 -8.76 6.03
C GLY A 64 17.76 -7.89 5.27
N LYS A 65 18.13 -6.72 5.77
CA LYS A 65 18.91 -5.71 5.04
C LYS A 65 20.25 -6.21 4.50
N PRO A 66 21.06 -7.02 5.23
CA PRO A 66 22.32 -7.52 4.69
C PRO A 66 22.15 -8.36 3.42
N VAL A 67 21.09 -9.18 3.36
CA VAL A 67 20.76 -9.98 2.17
C VAL A 67 20.17 -9.08 1.09
N TYR A 68 19.28 -8.16 1.46
CA TYR A 68 18.70 -7.21 0.51
C TYR A 68 19.76 -6.41 -0.23
N ASP A 69 20.70 -5.81 0.51
CA ASP A 69 21.75 -4.97 -0.07
C ASP A 69 22.68 -5.77 -0.99
N LYS A 70 22.92 -7.05 -0.67
CA LYS A 70 23.79 -7.92 -1.45
C LYS A 70 23.12 -8.47 -2.71
N GLU A 71 21.87 -8.92 -2.59
CA GLU A 71 21.21 -9.73 -3.62
C GLU A 71 20.17 -8.95 -4.43
N TYR A 72 19.42 -8.03 -3.80
CA TYR A 72 18.25 -7.39 -4.42
C TYR A 72 18.48 -5.92 -4.77
N ALA A 73 19.17 -5.14 -3.93
CA ALA A 73 19.46 -3.74 -4.22
C ALA A 73 20.20 -3.53 -5.56
N PRO A 74 21.19 -4.37 -5.97
CA PRO A 74 21.87 -4.23 -7.25
C PRO A 74 20.97 -4.44 -8.47
N LEU A 75 19.80 -5.07 -8.30
CA LEU A 75 18.82 -5.26 -9.36
C LEU A 75 17.99 -3.99 -9.63
N GLY A 76 18.21 -2.90 -8.88
CA GLY A 76 17.32 -1.74 -8.90
C GLY A 76 15.99 -2.04 -8.21
N THR A 77 16.04 -2.71 -7.06
CA THR A 77 14.85 -3.08 -6.29
C THR A 77 14.40 -1.91 -5.41
N ALA A 78 13.11 -1.57 -5.47
CA ALA A 78 12.43 -0.69 -4.54
C ALA A 78 11.61 -1.52 -3.53
N ASN A 79 11.83 -1.29 -2.24
CA ASN A 79 11.05 -1.91 -1.17
C ASN A 79 9.94 -0.96 -0.69
N TYR A 80 8.71 -1.21 -1.12
CA TYR A 80 7.50 -0.48 -0.77
C TYR A 80 6.62 -1.27 0.22
N GLY A 81 7.26 -1.90 1.20
CA GLY A 81 6.59 -2.53 2.32
C GLY A 81 6.14 -1.55 3.40
N ILE A 82 4.90 -1.68 3.89
CA ILE A 82 4.40 -0.92 5.05
C ILE A 82 3.79 -1.88 6.08
N SER A 83 4.31 -1.84 7.31
CA SER A 83 3.81 -2.72 8.38
C SER A 83 2.33 -2.50 8.70
N GLY A 84 1.61 -3.62 8.85
CA GLY A 84 0.18 -3.63 9.14
C GLY A 84 -0.71 -3.38 7.93
N ASP A 85 -0.14 -3.32 6.72
CA ASP A 85 -0.95 -3.37 5.51
C ASP A 85 -1.75 -4.66 5.43
N ARG A 86 -2.95 -4.50 4.87
CA ARG A 86 -3.89 -5.54 4.52
C ARG A 86 -4.20 -5.34 3.04
N THR A 87 -4.99 -6.23 2.46
CA THR A 87 -5.30 -6.21 1.03
C THR A 87 -5.91 -4.87 0.60
N GLU A 88 -6.80 -4.27 1.38
CA GLU A 88 -7.39 -2.96 1.11
C GLU A 88 -6.35 -1.83 1.04
N HIS A 89 -5.35 -1.87 1.92
CA HIS A 89 -4.32 -0.84 2.01
C HIS A 89 -3.37 -0.93 0.81
N VAL A 90 -2.97 -2.15 0.45
CA VAL A 90 -2.15 -2.44 -0.75
C VAL A 90 -2.89 -1.98 -2.01
N LEU A 91 -4.16 -2.32 -2.14
CA LEU A 91 -4.99 -1.90 -3.28
C LEU A 91 -5.08 -0.37 -3.35
N TRP A 92 -5.30 0.30 -2.21
CA TRP A 92 -5.36 1.76 -2.15
C TRP A 92 -4.05 2.39 -2.63
N ARG A 93 -2.90 1.90 -2.17
CA ARG A 93 -1.59 2.45 -2.57
C ARG A 93 -1.30 2.29 -4.06
N ILE A 94 -1.68 1.16 -4.65
CA ILE A 94 -1.52 0.90 -6.09
C ILE A 94 -2.28 1.94 -6.91
N ILE A 95 -3.55 2.19 -6.60
CA ILE A 95 -4.39 3.13 -7.37
C ILE A 95 -4.10 4.60 -7.04
N ASN A 96 -3.34 4.89 -5.98
CA ASN A 96 -2.95 6.23 -5.56
C ASN A 96 -1.48 6.57 -5.86
N GLY A 97 -0.87 5.90 -6.84
CA GLY A 97 0.31 6.43 -7.53
C GLY A 97 1.66 5.86 -7.10
N GLU A 98 1.72 4.88 -6.18
CA GLU A 98 3.01 4.29 -5.79
C GLU A 98 3.69 3.55 -6.94
N VAL A 99 2.92 3.06 -7.91
CA VAL A 99 3.42 2.33 -9.08
C VAL A 99 3.08 3.01 -10.40
N GLU A 100 2.56 4.24 -10.35
CA GLU A 100 2.18 4.98 -11.55
C GLU A 100 3.41 5.31 -12.41
N GLY A 101 3.33 4.94 -13.70
CA GLY A 101 4.40 5.16 -14.66
C GLY A 101 5.64 4.28 -14.46
N LEU A 102 5.60 3.30 -13.55
CA LEU A 102 6.67 2.30 -13.44
C LEU A 102 6.52 1.24 -14.55
N HIS A 103 7.66 0.76 -15.03
CA HIS A 103 7.74 -0.38 -15.94
C HIS A 103 8.68 -1.46 -15.36
N PRO A 104 8.38 -2.00 -14.17
CA PRO A 104 9.24 -2.98 -13.54
C PRO A 104 9.22 -4.29 -14.33
N LYS A 105 10.34 -5.01 -14.31
CA LYS A 105 10.43 -6.35 -14.87
C LYS A 105 9.76 -7.39 -13.97
N VAL A 106 9.76 -7.14 -12.66
CA VAL A 106 9.20 -8.02 -11.63
C VAL A 106 8.54 -7.20 -10.53
N ILE A 107 7.37 -7.65 -10.05
CA ILE A 107 6.74 -7.20 -8.81
C ILE A 107 6.58 -8.44 -7.91
N VAL A 108 6.99 -8.33 -6.65
CA VAL A 108 6.93 -9.37 -5.62
C VAL A 108 5.99 -8.94 -4.51
#